data_AF-A0A2E1NLV8-F1
#
_entry.id   AF-A0A2E1NLV8-F1
#
_cell.length_a   1.000
_cell.length_b   1.000
_cell.length_c   1.000
_cell.angle_alpha   90.00
_cell.angle_beta   90.00
_cell.angle_gamma   90.00
#
_symmetry.space_group_name_H-M   'P 1'
#
loop_
_entity.id
_entity.type
_entity.pdbx_description
1 polymer ?
#
loop_
_entity_poly.entity_id
_entity_poly.type
_entity_poly.pdbx_seq_one_letter_code
_entity_poly.pdbx_strand_id
1 'polypeptide(L)'
;MLSSVNRDLPTIACKLCESFWLNPSNILCLLVRTTAHGSWKRVVYDHGLNFAQDSQRPMADSEPTVLLAGIATMAAALYLYTAVRQLLRLEHKDESLPKMILIPGIAALLLHAVVIFDSATSLSSSFGFYKVASIVFWLMGLLSVLGLAIRPLQTLLIAIFPLAALSAMVATLAPDTARPMTDIPRGLLLHISTSVISYALFALATLQGLLVLQQSRLLRQHKTRGLVRHLPPLEATERMMFELIGTGIVILSISIVAGFFYVDDLLAQHLIHKTVLTLIAWWGYIVLVTGQWRHGWRVNTAVMLSASAFTLLTIGFFGSKLVLELVLAG
;
A
#
# COMPACT_ATOMS: atom_id res chain seq x y z
N MET A 1 -49.23 8.28 62.48
CA MET A 1 -48.98 9.52 61.72
C MET A 1 -47.62 9.35 61.07
N LEU A 2 -47.53 8.84 59.83
CA LEU A 2 -47.66 9.61 58.57
C LEU A 2 -46.64 10.76 58.56
N SER A 3 -45.83 11.05 57.54
CA SER A 3 -45.66 10.63 56.15
C SER A 3 -44.40 11.43 55.70
N SER A 4 -43.39 10.84 55.06
CA SER A 4 -43.19 10.75 53.60
C SER A 4 -43.03 12.08 52.83
N VAL A 5 -42.28 11.99 51.72
CA VAL A 5 -42.10 12.91 50.57
C VAL A 5 -40.79 13.72 50.61
N ASN A 6 -39.68 13.30 49.98
CA ASN A 6 -39.40 13.03 48.54
C ASN A 6 -39.25 14.32 47.71
N ARG A 7 -38.06 14.58 47.14
CA ARG A 7 -37.78 14.74 45.68
C ARG A 7 -36.58 15.62 45.30
N ASP A 8 -35.83 15.10 44.32
CA ASP A 8 -35.15 15.76 43.19
C ASP A 8 -33.90 16.62 43.49
N LEU A 9 -32.66 16.15 43.22
CA LEU A 9 -32.01 16.14 41.89
C LEU A 9 -32.35 17.37 41.02
N PRO A 10 -31.33 18.18 40.70
CA PRO A 10 -30.85 18.24 39.32
C PRO A 10 -29.33 18.02 39.32
N THR A 11 -28.74 17.00 38.67
CA THR A 11 -28.63 16.89 37.21
C THR A 11 -29.04 18.17 36.49
N ILE A 12 -28.11 19.13 36.39
CA ILE A 12 -27.69 19.81 35.15
C ILE A 12 -26.51 20.72 35.53
N ALA A 13 -25.34 20.09 35.56
CA ALA A 13 -24.08 20.64 35.06
C ALA A 13 -23.26 19.41 34.67
N CYS A 14 -23.70 18.73 33.60
CA CYS A 14 -22.85 18.55 32.41
C CYS A 14 -21.39 18.31 32.84
N LYS A 15 -20.88 17.09 32.91
CA LYS A 15 -20.91 16.08 31.83
C LYS A 15 -20.77 16.71 30.43
N LEU A 16 -19.94 17.75 30.33
CA LEU A 16 -19.37 18.25 29.09
C LEU A 16 -17.85 18.33 29.28
N CYS A 17 -17.14 17.65 28.39
CA CYS A 17 -15.69 17.62 28.23
C CYS A 17 -14.86 16.77 29.20
N GLU A 18 -15.19 15.47 29.30
CA GLU A 18 -14.17 14.44 29.08
C GLU A 18 -13.75 14.47 27.59
N SER A 19 -13.09 15.53 27.15
CA SER A 19 -12.50 15.63 25.80
C SER A 19 -11.89 17.02 25.62
N PHE A 20 -10.76 17.32 26.24
CA PHE A 20 -9.80 18.20 25.59
C PHE A 20 -8.42 17.99 26.21
N TRP A 21 -7.69 17.08 25.58
CA TRP A 21 -6.23 17.17 25.53
C TRP A 21 -5.85 18.58 25.04
N LEU A 22 -5.54 19.48 25.95
CA LEU A 22 -4.80 20.70 25.69
C LEU A 22 -3.56 20.72 26.59
N ASN A 23 -2.44 20.46 25.92
CA ASN A 23 -1.04 20.67 26.28
C ASN A 23 -0.79 22.20 26.56
N PRO A 24 0.40 22.74 26.90
CA PRO A 24 0.55 23.57 28.08
C PRO A 24 0.69 25.04 27.61
N SER A 25 -0.44 25.64 27.17
CA SER A 25 -0.75 27.07 26.89
C SER A 25 -1.39 28.01 27.96
N ASN A 26 -2.14 27.47 28.91
CA ASN A 26 -3.05 28.23 29.77
C ASN A 26 -2.59 28.27 31.24
N ILE A 27 -2.14 29.45 31.67
CA ILE A 27 -2.01 29.76 33.09
C ILE A 27 -3.37 30.18 33.64
N LEU A 28 -4.12 29.26 34.27
CA LEU A 28 -5.37 29.60 34.96
C LEU A 28 -5.08 29.92 36.43
N CYS A 29 -5.40 31.15 36.87
CA CYS A 29 -5.30 31.55 38.27
C CYS A 29 -6.59 31.21 39.02
N LEU A 30 -6.50 30.38 40.06
CA LEU A 30 -7.59 30.13 41.00
C LEU A 30 -7.28 30.79 42.35
N LEU A 31 -8.27 31.49 42.90
CA LEU A 31 -8.22 32.03 44.26
C LEU A 31 -8.89 31.03 45.21
N VAL A 32 -8.10 30.43 46.10
CA VAL A 32 -8.60 29.49 47.11
C VAL A 32 -8.54 30.17 48.47
N ARG A 33 -9.67 30.13 49.20
CA ARG A 33 -9.75 30.63 50.58
C ARG A 33 -9.36 29.52 51.54
N THR A 34 -8.33 29.75 52.35
CA THR A 34 -7.88 28.78 53.36
C THR A 34 -8.47 29.11 54.73
N THR A 35 -8.90 28.09 55.48
CA THR A 35 -9.75 28.21 56.68
C THR A 35 -9.01 28.61 57.97
N ALA A 36 -7.73 28.98 57.92
CA ALA A 36 -6.99 29.33 59.14
C ALA A 36 -6.87 30.84 59.42
N HIS A 37 -7.03 31.73 58.43
CA HIS A 37 -6.89 33.18 58.66
C HIS A 37 -7.65 34.06 57.65
N GLY A 38 -8.59 33.50 56.89
CA GLY A 38 -9.44 34.28 55.98
C GLY A 38 -8.72 34.96 54.80
N SER A 39 -7.43 34.67 54.58
CA SER A 39 -6.60 35.25 53.53
C SER A 39 -6.69 34.46 52.22
N TRP A 40 -6.85 35.19 51.11
CA TRP A 40 -6.90 34.63 49.76
C TRP A 40 -5.48 34.44 49.22
N LYS A 41 -5.11 33.21 48.86
CA LYS A 41 -3.84 32.93 48.16
C LYS A 41 -4.12 32.65 46.68
N ARG A 42 -3.30 33.26 45.81
CA ARG A 42 -3.34 33.07 44.35
C ARG A 42 -2.45 31.89 44.00
N VAL A 43 -3.04 30.82 43.45
CA VAL A 43 -2.31 29.65 42.97
C VAL A 43 -2.32 29.67 41.44
N VAL A 44 -1.13 29.63 40.86
CA VAL A 44 -0.87 29.74 39.42
C VAL A 44 -0.54 28.33 38.93
N TYR A 45 -1.40 27.74 38.10
CA TYR A 45 -1.12 26.46 37.45
C TYR A 45 -0.49 26.71 36.08
N ASP A 46 0.82 26.47 35.95
CA ASP A 46 1.57 26.67 34.71
C ASP A 46 1.40 25.46 33.79
N HIS A 47 0.30 25.45 33.06
CA HIS A 47 0.12 24.61 31.89
C HIS A 47 0.30 25.52 30.68
N GLY A 48 1.37 26.35 30.60
CA GLY A 48 1.35 27.58 29.77
C GLY A 48 2.51 27.89 28.80
N LEU A 49 3.71 27.39 29.08
CA LEU A 49 4.91 27.89 28.41
C LEU A 49 5.56 26.90 27.44
N ASN A 50 5.14 25.63 27.46
CA ASN A 50 5.74 24.59 26.62
C ASN A 50 5.12 24.49 25.22
N PHE A 51 3.90 24.99 25.00
CA PHE A 51 3.27 24.96 23.66
C PHE A 51 3.79 26.06 22.73
N ALA A 52 4.07 27.24 23.28
CA ALA A 52 4.59 28.36 22.50
C ALA A 52 6.01 28.06 22.00
N GLN A 53 6.83 27.39 22.82
CA GLN A 53 8.20 27.03 22.47
C GLN A 53 8.29 25.84 21.49
N ASP A 54 7.24 25.02 21.39
CA ASP A 54 7.11 23.96 20.38
C ASP A 54 6.59 24.50 19.03
N SER A 55 5.84 25.61 19.05
CA SER A 55 5.34 26.28 17.83
C SER A 55 6.41 27.07 17.05
N GLN A 56 7.58 27.29 17.66
CA GLN A 56 8.70 28.06 17.10
C GLN A 56 9.98 27.23 16.92
N ARG A 57 9.90 25.89 17.02
CA ARG A 57 10.86 25.08 16.28
C ARG A 57 10.58 25.34 14.81
N PRO A 58 11.58 25.72 13.99
CA PRO A 58 11.39 25.71 12.55
C PRO A 58 10.77 24.35 12.23
N MET A 59 9.62 24.33 11.56
CA MET A 59 9.18 23.15 10.84
C MET A 59 10.44 22.74 10.08
N ALA A 60 11.05 21.63 10.47
CA ALA A 60 12.11 21.07 9.66
C ALA A 60 11.36 20.70 8.39
N ASP A 61 11.40 21.60 7.42
CA ASP A 61 10.72 21.49 6.17
C ASP A 61 11.02 20.08 5.69
N SER A 62 10.00 19.22 5.64
CA SER A 62 10.10 17.92 4.98
C SER A 62 10.10 18.17 3.47
N GLU A 63 10.92 19.13 3.02
CA GLU A 63 11.39 19.20 1.65
C GLU A 63 12.02 17.83 1.40
N PRO A 64 11.62 17.11 0.35
CA PRO A 64 12.39 15.95 -0.05
C PRO A 64 13.81 16.46 -0.21
N THR A 65 14.75 15.89 0.56
CA THR A 65 16.15 16.33 0.45
C THR A 65 16.47 16.30 -1.03
N VAL A 66 17.00 17.39 -1.57
CA VAL A 66 17.28 17.51 -3.02
C VAL A 66 18.04 16.28 -3.56
N LEU A 67 18.79 15.61 -2.68
CA LEU A 67 19.41 14.31 -2.86
C LEU A 67 18.40 13.18 -3.10
N LEU A 68 17.39 12.98 -2.24
CA LEU A 68 16.36 11.95 -2.39
C LEU A 68 15.53 12.15 -3.67
N ALA A 69 15.15 13.40 -3.97
CA ALA A 69 14.48 13.73 -5.23
C ALA A 69 15.39 13.43 -6.44
N GLY A 70 16.69 13.71 -6.34
CA GLY A 70 17.70 13.32 -7.32
C GLY A 70 17.83 11.80 -7.52
N ILE A 71 17.77 11.02 -6.44
CA ILE A 71 17.81 9.55 -6.51
C ILE A 71 16.54 9.02 -7.18
N ALA A 72 15.36 9.56 -6.81
CA ALA A 72 14.09 9.12 -7.37
C ALA A 72 13.94 9.48 -8.85
N THR A 73 14.41 10.66 -9.27
CA THR A 73 14.45 11.06 -10.70
C THR A 73 15.40 10.15 -11.49
N MET A 74 16.57 9.81 -10.94
CA MET A 74 17.50 8.87 -11.55
C MET A 74 16.88 7.48 -11.70
N ALA A 75 16.21 6.98 -10.65
CA ALA A 75 15.51 5.69 -10.69
C ALA A 75 14.42 5.70 -11.77
N ALA A 76 13.61 6.77 -11.84
CA ALA A 76 12.57 6.94 -12.84
C ALA A 76 13.14 6.97 -14.27
N ALA A 77 14.25 7.70 -14.49
CA ALA A 77 14.93 7.75 -15.79
C ALA A 77 15.43 6.36 -16.23
N LEU A 78 16.02 5.58 -15.32
CA LEU A 78 16.49 4.22 -15.61
C LEU A 78 15.33 3.25 -15.88
N TYR A 79 14.22 3.33 -15.15
CA TYR A 79 13.01 2.56 -15.42
C TYR A 79 12.42 2.88 -16.80
N LEU A 80 12.34 4.16 -17.17
CA LEU A 80 11.85 4.55 -18.49
C LEU A 80 12.83 4.14 -19.60
N TYR A 81 14.13 4.33 -19.39
CA TYR A 81 15.17 3.87 -20.32
C TYR A 81 15.05 2.37 -20.59
N THR A 82 14.93 1.57 -19.53
CA THR A 82 14.78 0.10 -19.65
C THR A 82 13.48 -0.28 -20.34
N ALA A 83 12.36 0.36 -20.02
CA ALA A 83 11.07 0.12 -20.69
C ALA A 83 11.12 0.46 -22.19
N VAL A 84 11.68 1.61 -22.57
CA VAL A 84 11.82 2.04 -23.97
C VAL A 84 12.76 1.12 -24.74
N ARG A 85 13.92 0.77 -24.17
CA ARG A 85 14.87 -0.16 -24.81
C ARG A 85 14.26 -1.53 -25.00
N GLN A 86 13.47 -1.98 -24.03
CA GLN A 86 12.75 -3.25 -24.10
C GLN A 86 11.64 -3.23 -25.15
N LEU A 87 10.95 -2.09 -25.33
CA LEU A 87 9.98 -1.89 -26.40
C LEU A 87 10.65 -1.91 -27.79
N LEU A 88 11.74 -1.17 -27.97
CA LEU A 88 12.51 -1.13 -29.24
C LEU A 88 13.09 -2.50 -29.61
N ARG A 89 13.47 -3.31 -28.62
CA ARG A 89 13.97 -4.68 -28.84
C ARG A 89 12.88 -5.65 -29.29
N LEU A 90 11.62 -5.45 -28.88
CA LEU A 90 10.51 -6.25 -29.43
C LEU A 90 10.37 -6.05 -30.94
N GLU A 91 10.86 -4.93 -31.48
CA GLU A 91 10.93 -4.65 -32.92
C GLU A 91 12.21 -5.20 -33.56
N HIS A 92 13.34 -5.15 -32.85
CA HIS A 92 14.66 -5.57 -33.34
C HIS A 92 15.11 -6.89 -32.68
N LYS A 93 14.87 -7.97 -33.42
CA LYS A 93 15.09 -9.42 -33.24
C LYS A 93 16.40 -9.90 -32.56
N ASP A 94 16.71 -9.45 -31.34
CA ASP A 94 17.81 -10.01 -30.53
C ASP A 94 17.27 -10.95 -29.44
N GLU A 95 17.57 -12.25 -29.50
CA GLU A 95 17.07 -13.25 -28.54
C GLU A 95 17.90 -13.34 -27.25
N SER A 96 19.16 -12.89 -27.24
CA SER A 96 19.95 -12.84 -26.01
C SER A 96 19.49 -11.69 -25.13
N LEU A 97 19.16 -11.94 -23.85
CA LEU A 97 19.01 -10.89 -22.83
C LEU A 97 20.30 -10.05 -22.83
N PRO A 98 20.36 -8.85 -23.43
CA PRO A 98 21.55 -8.07 -23.35
C PRO A 98 21.64 -7.66 -21.89
N LYS A 99 22.76 -7.97 -21.24
CA LYS A 99 23.08 -7.41 -19.91
C LYS A 99 22.79 -5.90 -19.86
N MET A 100 22.89 -5.23 -21.01
CA MET A 100 22.53 -3.84 -21.27
C MET A 100 21.08 -3.42 -20.95
N ILE A 101 20.12 -4.34 -20.82
CA ILE A 101 18.74 -4.05 -20.38
C ILE A 101 18.55 -4.40 -18.90
N LEU A 102 19.14 -5.51 -18.45
CA LEU A 102 18.95 -6.00 -17.09
C LEU A 102 19.72 -5.15 -16.05
N ILE A 103 20.94 -4.73 -16.37
CA ILE A 103 21.77 -3.89 -15.50
C ILE A 103 21.05 -2.59 -15.12
N PRO A 104 20.57 -1.76 -16.08
CA PRO A 104 19.88 -0.52 -15.72
C PRO A 104 18.55 -0.78 -14.98
N GLY A 105 17.86 -1.89 -15.25
CA GLY A 105 16.63 -2.24 -14.54
C GLY A 105 16.87 -2.63 -13.07
N ILE A 106 17.93 -3.40 -12.82
CA ILE A 106 18.37 -3.73 -11.45
C ILE A 106 18.86 -2.46 -10.74
N ALA A 107 19.62 -1.61 -11.41
CA ALA A 107 20.06 -0.34 -10.84
C ALA A 107 18.87 0.56 -10.46
N ALA A 108 17.84 0.65 -11.31
CA ALA A 108 16.61 1.37 -11.01
C ALA A 108 15.91 0.82 -9.75
N LEU A 109 15.79 -0.51 -9.63
CA LEU A 109 15.22 -1.17 -8.47
C LEU A 109 16.01 -0.88 -7.18
N LEU A 110 17.35 -0.87 -7.25
CA LEU A 110 18.19 -0.55 -6.10
C LEU A 110 18.02 0.90 -5.65
N LEU A 111 18.00 1.86 -6.59
CA LEU A 111 17.77 3.27 -6.26
C LEU A 111 16.37 3.50 -5.68
N HIS A 112 15.35 2.86 -6.24
CA HIS A 112 13.98 2.92 -5.71
C HIS A 112 13.88 2.28 -4.32
N ALA A 113 14.65 1.21 -4.05
CA ALA A 113 14.75 0.63 -2.71
C ALA A 113 15.37 1.60 -1.70
N VAL A 114 16.40 2.37 -2.09
CA VAL A 114 16.98 3.42 -1.25
C VAL A 114 15.93 4.47 -0.90
N VAL A 115 15.12 4.90 -1.88
CA VAL A 115 14.03 5.87 -1.65
C VAL A 115 13.01 5.34 -0.63
N ILE A 116 12.63 4.06 -0.75
CA ILE A 116 11.70 3.41 0.18
C ILE A 116 12.32 3.30 1.57
N PHE A 117 13.59 2.93 1.68
CA PHE A 117 14.28 2.73 2.96
C PHE A 117 14.46 4.04 3.72
N ASP A 118 14.87 5.12 3.04
CA ASP A 118 14.96 6.46 3.62
C ASP A 118 13.59 6.92 4.16
N SER A 119 12.54 6.73 3.34
CA SER A 119 11.16 7.05 3.73
C SER A 119 10.64 6.26 4.93
N ALA A 120 11.20 5.07 5.20
CA ALA A 120 10.80 4.17 6.29
C ALA A 120 11.64 4.34 7.57
N THR A 121 12.75 5.08 7.52
CA THR A 121 13.65 5.32 8.66
C THR A 121 13.58 6.75 9.18
N SER A 122 12.91 7.66 8.46
CA SER A 122 12.67 9.02 8.91
C SER A 122 11.80 9.06 10.17
N LEU A 123 12.09 10.00 11.09
CA LEU A 123 11.37 10.12 12.38
C LEU A 123 9.86 10.37 12.22
N SER A 124 9.43 10.81 11.05
CA SER A 124 8.03 11.03 10.68
C SER A 124 7.41 9.85 9.91
N SER A 125 7.99 8.64 10.00
CA SER A 125 7.60 7.44 9.23
C SER A 125 6.09 7.21 9.15
N SER A 126 5.52 7.76 8.08
CA SER A 126 4.11 7.67 7.74
C SER A 126 3.97 6.75 6.54
N PHE A 127 3.13 5.71 6.63
CA PHE A 127 2.81 4.85 5.49
C PHE A 127 1.61 5.42 4.72
N GLY A 128 1.83 6.58 4.10
CA GLY A 128 0.83 7.23 3.26
C GLY A 128 0.49 6.41 2.01
N PHE A 129 -0.68 6.68 1.43
CA PHE A 129 -1.16 6.02 0.21
C PHE A 129 -0.08 5.94 -0.89
N TYR A 130 0.62 7.05 -1.16
CA TYR A 130 1.64 7.12 -2.20
C TYR A 130 2.87 6.24 -1.92
N LYS A 131 3.35 6.20 -0.67
CA LYS A 131 4.48 5.36 -0.25
C LYS A 131 4.14 3.88 -0.36
N VAL A 132 2.93 3.49 0.05
CA VAL A 132 2.47 2.09 -0.09
C VAL A 132 2.34 1.69 -1.55
N ALA A 133 1.78 2.56 -2.41
CA ALA A 133 1.71 2.30 -3.85
C ALA A 133 3.11 2.14 -4.48
N SER A 134 4.07 2.98 -4.06
CA SER A 134 5.47 2.91 -4.49
C SER A 134 6.14 1.59 -4.10
N ILE A 135 5.92 1.10 -2.88
CA ILE A 135 6.39 -0.23 -2.43
C ILE A 135 5.78 -1.35 -3.30
N VAL A 136 4.48 -1.27 -3.60
CA VAL A 136 3.80 -2.26 -4.43
C VAL A 136 4.41 -2.31 -5.84
N PHE A 137 4.57 -1.17 -6.51
CA PHE A 137 5.14 -1.15 -7.87
C PHE A 137 6.62 -1.53 -7.89
N TRP A 138 7.39 -1.14 -6.87
CA TRP A 138 8.76 -1.64 -6.67
C TRP A 138 8.78 -3.17 -6.57
N LEU A 139 7.89 -3.74 -5.77
CA LEU A 139 7.81 -5.19 -5.57
C LEU A 139 7.35 -5.93 -6.83
N MET A 140 6.39 -5.36 -7.57
CA MET A 140 6.00 -5.87 -8.90
C MET A 140 7.20 -5.86 -9.87
N GLY A 141 8.01 -4.80 -9.86
CA GLY A 141 9.23 -4.71 -10.65
C GLY A 141 10.27 -5.75 -10.25
N LEU A 142 10.52 -5.89 -8.93
CA LEU A 142 11.45 -6.89 -8.37
C LEU A 142 11.03 -8.30 -8.75
N LEU A 143 9.77 -8.67 -8.50
CA LEU A 143 9.23 -9.99 -8.82
C LEU A 143 9.27 -10.27 -10.33
N SER A 144 9.06 -9.25 -11.16
CA SER A 144 9.16 -9.40 -12.63
C SER A 144 10.60 -9.63 -13.09
N VAL A 145 11.58 -8.94 -12.49
CA VAL A 145 13.01 -9.16 -12.76
C VAL A 145 13.46 -10.54 -12.28
N LEU A 146 13.00 -10.98 -11.11
CA LEU A 146 13.25 -12.34 -10.61
C LEU A 146 12.62 -13.40 -11.54
N GLY A 147 11.38 -13.15 -12.00
CA GLY A 147 10.70 -14.00 -12.97
C GLY A 147 11.48 -14.12 -14.29
N LEU A 148 12.18 -13.05 -14.70
CA LEU A 148 13.01 -13.04 -15.90
C LEU A 148 14.17 -14.04 -15.84
N ALA A 149 14.70 -14.33 -14.65
CA ALA A 149 15.74 -15.33 -14.45
C ALA A 149 15.24 -16.77 -14.69
N ILE A 150 13.94 -17.00 -14.52
CA ILE A 150 13.30 -18.31 -14.71
C ILE A 150 12.78 -18.44 -16.15
N ARG A 151 12.12 -17.39 -16.67
CA ARG A 151 11.53 -17.34 -18.02
C ARG A 151 11.74 -15.94 -18.62
N PRO A 152 12.20 -15.80 -19.88
CA PRO A 152 12.47 -14.50 -20.51
C PRO A 152 11.18 -13.74 -20.93
N LEU A 153 10.24 -13.55 -19.99
CA LEU A 153 8.97 -12.88 -20.20
C LEU A 153 9.12 -11.37 -19.99
N GLN A 154 9.68 -10.72 -21.01
CA GLN A 154 10.07 -9.30 -20.96
C GLN A 154 8.88 -8.33 -21.06
N THR A 155 7.69 -8.79 -21.48
CA THR A 155 6.51 -7.94 -21.70
C THR A 155 5.96 -7.32 -20.42
N LEU A 156 6.10 -7.99 -19.27
CA LEU A 156 5.68 -7.45 -17.97
C LEU A 156 6.46 -6.19 -17.59
N LEU A 157 7.77 -6.15 -17.87
CA LEU A 157 8.64 -5.04 -17.51
C LEU A 157 8.21 -3.76 -18.25
N ILE A 158 7.79 -3.87 -19.51
CA ILE A 158 7.32 -2.73 -20.31
C ILE A 158 6.10 -2.06 -19.67
N ALA A 159 5.19 -2.85 -19.09
CA ALA A 159 4.00 -2.33 -18.43
C ALA A 159 4.30 -1.76 -17.04
N ILE A 160 5.16 -2.43 -16.27
CA ILE A 160 5.35 -2.15 -14.85
C ILE A 160 6.36 -1.03 -14.60
N PHE A 161 7.45 -0.97 -15.36
CA PHE A 161 8.53 -0.01 -15.11
C PHE A 161 8.11 1.46 -15.24
N PRO A 162 7.26 1.87 -16.22
CA PRO A 162 6.72 3.22 -16.25
C PRO A 162 5.86 3.54 -15.02
N LEU A 163 5.09 2.58 -14.52
CA LEU A 163 4.28 2.74 -13.31
C LEU A 163 5.17 2.83 -12.06
N ALA A 164 6.25 2.03 -11.98
CA ALA A 164 7.24 2.11 -10.92
C ALA A 164 7.95 3.47 -10.91
N ALA A 165 8.36 3.97 -12.07
CA ALA A 165 8.94 5.31 -12.23
C ALA A 165 8.00 6.41 -11.72
N LEU A 166 6.74 6.39 -12.16
CA LEU A 166 5.73 7.34 -11.71
C LEU A 166 5.50 7.25 -10.20
N SER A 167 5.37 6.04 -9.67
CA SER A 167 5.12 5.83 -8.25
C SER A 167 6.28 6.28 -7.35
N ALA A 168 7.53 6.10 -7.80
CA ALA A 168 8.71 6.58 -7.10
C ALA A 168 8.71 8.10 -7.01
N MET A 169 8.40 8.78 -8.13
CA MET A 169 8.33 10.24 -8.18
C MET A 169 7.21 10.79 -7.31
N VAL A 170 6.00 10.24 -7.45
CA VAL A 170 4.85 10.67 -6.65
C VAL A 170 5.11 10.44 -5.16
N ALA A 171 5.68 9.30 -4.76
CA ALA A 171 5.98 9.04 -3.35
C ALA A 171 7.03 9.98 -2.75
N THR A 172 7.93 10.54 -3.55
CA THR A 172 8.93 11.52 -3.07
C THR A 172 8.44 12.96 -3.09
N LEU A 173 7.56 13.31 -4.02
CA LEU A 173 7.15 14.70 -4.25
C LEU A 173 5.78 15.03 -3.64
N ALA A 174 4.95 14.01 -3.38
CA ALA A 174 3.65 14.21 -2.76
C ALA A 174 3.77 14.43 -1.25
N PRO A 175 2.89 15.25 -0.64
CA PRO A 175 2.83 15.42 0.80
C PRO A 175 2.57 14.10 1.54
N ASP A 176 3.07 13.99 2.76
CA ASP A 176 2.77 12.86 3.64
C ASP A 176 1.28 12.86 4.03
N THR A 177 0.56 11.81 3.64
CA THR A 177 -0.89 11.69 3.87
C THR A 177 -1.26 10.89 5.11
N ALA A 178 -0.29 10.25 5.77
CA ALA A 178 -0.53 9.37 6.91
C ALA A 178 0.10 9.91 8.20
N ARG A 179 -0.43 9.44 9.33
CA ARG A 179 0.14 9.70 10.65
C ARG A 179 1.39 8.84 10.88
N PRO A 180 2.40 9.32 11.64
CA PRO A 180 3.55 8.52 12.01
C PRO A 180 3.11 7.27 12.78
N MET A 181 3.66 6.11 12.41
CA MET A 181 3.45 4.87 13.16
C MET A 181 4.73 4.54 13.92
N THR A 182 4.71 4.65 15.25
CA THR A 182 5.81 4.20 16.10
C THR A 182 5.45 2.87 16.76
N ASP A 183 6.40 1.94 16.78
CA ASP A 183 6.30 0.61 17.41
C ASP A 183 5.31 -0.38 16.76
N ILE A 184 5.72 -0.97 15.62
CA ILE A 184 4.96 -2.05 14.97
C ILE A 184 5.41 -3.41 15.52
N PRO A 185 4.50 -4.22 16.13
CA PRO A 185 4.81 -5.58 16.56
C PRO A 185 5.35 -6.44 15.41
N ARG A 186 6.35 -7.30 15.69
CA ARG A 186 6.98 -8.15 14.66
C ARG A 186 5.97 -9.02 13.89
N GLY A 187 4.94 -9.53 14.58
CA GLY A 187 3.89 -10.32 13.95
C GLY A 187 3.01 -9.52 12.99
N LEU A 188 2.72 -8.25 13.32
CA LEU A 188 1.99 -7.35 12.44
C LEU A 188 2.82 -7.00 11.20
N LEU A 189 4.14 -6.84 11.34
CA LEU A 189 5.06 -6.65 10.21
C LEU A 189 5.04 -7.85 9.26
N LEU A 190 4.96 -9.08 9.78
CA LEU A 190 4.81 -10.29 8.97
C LEU A 190 3.48 -10.27 8.20
N HIS A 191 2.37 -9.93 8.86
CA HIS A 191 1.07 -9.78 8.18
C HIS A 191 1.11 -8.73 7.07
N ILE A 192 1.66 -7.54 7.34
CA ILE A 192 1.74 -6.44 6.36
C ILE A 192 2.62 -6.85 5.17
N SER A 193 3.83 -7.35 5.42
CA SER A 193 4.77 -7.73 4.36
C SER A 193 4.21 -8.84 3.47
N THR A 194 3.68 -9.92 4.06
CA THR A 194 3.06 -11.02 3.30
C THR A 194 1.82 -10.56 2.53
N SER A 195 1.02 -9.64 3.08
CA SER A 195 -0.12 -9.04 2.38
C SER A 195 0.31 -8.25 1.13
N VAL A 196 1.34 -7.41 1.27
CA VAL A 196 1.85 -6.58 0.16
C VAL A 196 2.49 -7.46 -0.93
N ILE A 197 3.24 -8.50 -0.54
CA ILE A 197 3.81 -9.48 -1.47
C ILE A 197 2.71 -10.22 -2.24
N SER A 198 1.70 -10.72 -1.53
CA SER A 198 0.57 -11.39 -2.16
C SER A 198 -0.20 -10.46 -3.12
N TYR A 199 -0.44 -9.22 -2.70
CA TYR A 199 -1.09 -8.22 -3.56
C TYR A 199 -0.30 -7.97 -4.85
N ALA A 200 1.02 -7.80 -4.77
CA ALA A 200 1.88 -7.63 -5.94
C ALA A 200 1.83 -8.87 -6.86
N LEU A 201 1.85 -10.09 -6.32
CA LEU A 201 1.71 -11.32 -7.10
C LEU A 201 0.38 -11.41 -7.85
N PHE A 202 -0.74 -11.08 -7.21
CA PHE A 202 -2.05 -11.07 -7.86
C PHE A 202 -2.20 -9.95 -8.89
N ALA A 203 -1.58 -8.79 -8.66
CA ALA A 203 -1.50 -7.72 -9.64
C ALA A 203 -0.74 -8.18 -10.89
N LEU A 204 0.43 -8.82 -10.71
CA LEU A 204 1.22 -9.41 -11.80
C LEU A 204 0.44 -10.51 -12.53
N ALA A 205 -0.23 -11.40 -11.80
CA ALA A 205 -1.06 -12.44 -12.40
C ALA A 205 -2.17 -11.85 -13.27
N THR A 206 -2.85 -10.81 -12.78
CA THR A 206 -3.92 -10.15 -13.52
C THR A 206 -3.39 -9.46 -14.77
N LEU A 207 -2.28 -8.72 -14.66
CA LEU A 207 -1.61 -8.12 -15.83
C LEU A 207 -1.20 -9.18 -16.85
N GLN A 208 -0.58 -10.28 -16.39
CA GLN A 208 -0.20 -11.39 -17.24
C GLN A 208 -1.40 -12.03 -17.93
N GLY A 209 -2.51 -12.23 -17.22
CA GLY A 209 -3.76 -12.73 -17.77
C GLY A 209 -4.36 -11.81 -18.84
N LEU A 210 -4.34 -10.50 -18.61
CA LEU A 210 -4.79 -9.51 -19.60
C LEU A 210 -3.92 -9.55 -20.86
N LEU A 211 -2.60 -9.73 -20.72
CA LEU A 211 -1.69 -9.93 -21.85
C LEU A 211 -2.03 -11.22 -22.61
N VAL A 212 -2.25 -12.34 -21.92
CA VAL A 212 -2.68 -13.61 -22.54
C VAL A 212 -3.99 -13.43 -23.32
N LEU A 213 -4.96 -12.68 -22.77
CA LEU A 213 -6.22 -12.38 -23.44
C LEU A 213 -6.01 -11.53 -24.70
N GLN A 214 -5.14 -10.52 -24.63
CA GLN A 214 -4.77 -9.69 -25.78
C GLN A 214 -4.07 -10.53 -26.87
N GLN A 215 -3.12 -11.39 -26.49
CA GLN A 215 -2.45 -12.34 -27.38
C GLN A 215 -3.46 -13.26 -28.09
N SER A 216 -4.41 -13.83 -27.34
CA SER A 216 -5.47 -14.70 -27.90
C SER A 216 -6.37 -13.97 -28.91
N ARG A 217 -6.72 -12.70 -28.65
CA ARG A 217 -7.52 -11.88 -29.57
C ARG A 217 -6.77 -11.58 -30.87
N LEU A 218 -5.48 -11.24 -30.78
CA LEU A 218 -4.64 -10.95 -31.95
C LEU A 218 -4.48 -12.16 -32.86
N LEU A 219 -4.33 -13.37 -32.30
CA LEU A 219 -4.26 -14.62 -33.05
C LEU A 219 -5.57 -14.95 -33.78
N ARG A 220 -6.73 -14.76 -33.13
CA ARG A 220 -8.05 -15.03 -33.74
C ARG A 220 -8.35 -14.13 -34.93
N GLN A 221 -7.92 -12.87 -34.87
CA GLN A 221 -8.17 -11.89 -35.94
C GLN A 221 -7.31 -12.08 -37.19
N HIS A 222 -6.48 -13.14 -37.27
CA HIS A 222 -5.54 -13.40 -38.38
C HIS A 222 -4.65 -12.19 -38.72
N LYS A 223 -4.53 -11.22 -37.80
CA LYS A 223 -3.59 -10.11 -37.89
C LYS A 223 -2.21 -10.61 -37.47
N THR A 224 -1.69 -11.55 -38.24
CA THR A 224 -0.37 -12.17 -38.09
C THR A 224 0.75 -11.30 -38.69
N ARG A 225 0.54 -9.98 -38.80
CA ARG A 225 1.57 -9.03 -39.25
C ARG A 225 2.33 -8.47 -38.04
N GLY A 226 3.65 -8.63 -38.04
CA GLY A 226 4.57 -8.06 -37.05
C GLY A 226 4.57 -8.78 -35.69
N LEU A 227 4.33 -8.00 -34.62
CA LEU A 227 4.52 -8.34 -33.20
C LEU A 227 3.94 -9.71 -32.76
N VAL A 228 2.89 -10.22 -33.44
CA VAL A 228 2.23 -11.49 -33.11
C VAL A 228 3.09 -12.74 -33.36
N ARG A 229 4.06 -12.67 -34.28
CA ARG A 229 5.00 -13.78 -34.54
C ARG A 229 6.10 -13.89 -33.47
N HIS A 230 6.25 -12.86 -32.64
CA HIS A 230 7.29 -12.71 -31.63
C HIS A 230 6.77 -12.91 -30.19
N LEU A 231 5.48 -13.22 -30.04
CA LEU A 231 4.89 -13.48 -28.73
C LEU A 231 5.27 -14.92 -28.33
N PRO A 232 5.78 -15.13 -27.09
CA PRO A 232 6.06 -16.47 -26.58
C PRO A 232 4.81 -17.35 -26.67
N PRO A 233 4.96 -18.68 -26.77
CA PRO A 233 3.83 -19.59 -26.93
C PRO A 233 2.79 -19.33 -25.83
N LEU A 234 1.52 -19.22 -26.24
CA LEU A 234 0.40 -18.82 -25.38
C LEU A 234 0.29 -19.68 -24.11
N GLU A 235 0.68 -20.95 -24.21
CA GLU A 235 0.73 -21.90 -23.10
C GLU A 235 1.72 -21.49 -22.00
N ALA A 236 2.89 -20.94 -22.37
CA ALA A 236 3.90 -20.52 -21.40
C ALA A 236 3.47 -19.26 -20.64
N THR A 237 2.81 -18.32 -21.33
CA THR A 237 2.31 -17.08 -20.71
C THR A 237 1.12 -17.35 -19.79
N GLU A 238 0.25 -18.30 -20.18
CA GLU A 238 -0.87 -18.79 -19.35
C GLU A 238 -0.36 -19.53 -18.11
N ARG A 239 0.63 -20.41 -18.26
CA ARG A 239 1.22 -21.12 -17.11
C ARG A 239 1.81 -20.17 -16.08
N MET A 240 2.53 -19.13 -16.51
CA MET A 240 3.06 -18.11 -15.60
C MET A 240 1.94 -17.41 -14.81
N MET A 241 0.80 -17.12 -15.45
CA MET A 241 -0.35 -16.54 -14.76
C MET A 241 -0.80 -17.45 -13.60
N PHE A 242 -0.98 -18.75 -13.85
CA PHE A 242 -1.40 -19.69 -12.82
C PHE A 242 -0.33 -19.93 -11.74
N GLU A 243 0.96 -19.90 -12.08
CA GLU A 243 2.07 -19.97 -11.11
C GLU A 243 2.08 -18.76 -10.16
N LEU A 244 1.85 -17.55 -10.70
CA LEU A 244 1.70 -16.34 -9.90
C LEU A 244 0.47 -16.39 -9.00
N ILE A 245 -0.68 -16.85 -9.52
CA ILE A 245 -1.91 -17.03 -8.72
C ILE A 245 -1.67 -18.04 -7.60
N GLY A 246 -1.09 -19.21 -7.91
CA GLY A 246 -0.82 -20.25 -6.91
C GLY A 246 0.10 -19.77 -5.80
N THR A 247 1.20 -19.11 -6.18
CA THR A 247 2.13 -18.50 -5.21
C THR A 247 1.45 -17.42 -4.38
N GLY A 248 0.65 -16.56 -5.04
CA GLY A 248 -0.14 -15.51 -4.39
C GLY A 248 -1.14 -16.05 -3.37
N ILE A 249 -1.83 -17.15 -3.66
CA ILE A 249 -2.77 -17.83 -2.73
C ILE A 249 -2.03 -18.32 -1.49
N VAL A 250 -0.89 -19.01 -1.67
CA VAL A 250 -0.10 -19.53 -0.54
C VAL A 250 0.34 -18.38 0.37
N ILE A 251 0.88 -17.31 -0.19
CA ILE A 251 1.32 -16.14 0.58
C ILE A 251 0.13 -15.41 1.21
N LEU A 252 -1.01 -15.32 0.52
CA LEU A 252 -2.23 -14.72 1.09
C LEU A 252 -2.75 -15.52 2.27
N SER A 253 -2.72 -16.85 2.20
CA SER A 253 -3.10 -17.72 3.32
C SER A 253 -2.21 -17.49 4.53
N ILE A 254 -0.89 -17.36 4.34
CA ILE A 254 0.05 -17.02 5.43
C ILE A 254 -0.31 -15.65 6.03
N SER A 255 -0.60 -14.66 5.18
CA SER A 255 -1.04 -13.33 5.64
C SER A 255 -2.33 -13.39 6.45
N ILE A 256 -3.35 -14.11 5.97
CA ILE A 256 -4.64 -14.26 6.66
C ILE A 256 -4.44 -14.87 8.05
N VAL A 257 -3.66 -15.96 8.13
CA VAL A 257 -3.34 -16.61 9.40
C VAL A 257 -2.58 -15.64 10.33
N ALA A 258 -1.58 -14.93 9.82
CA ALA A 258 -0.86 -13.93 10.59
C ALA A 258 -1.77 -12.78 11.08
N GLY A 259 -2.73 -12.36 10.25
CA GLY A 259 -3.73 -11.37 10.61
C GLY A 259 -4.54 -11.85 11.82
N PHE A 260 -5.06 -13.08 11.77
CA PHE A 260 -5.85 -13.65 12.86
C PHE A 260 -5.11 -13.74 14.20
N PHE A 261 -3.79 -13.92 14.18
CA PHE A 261 -2.98 -14.03 15.40
C PHE A 261 -2.45 -12.70 15.93
N TYR A 262 -2.19 -11.71 15.07
CA TYR A 262 -1.44 -10.50 15.43
C TYR A 262 -2.21 -9.19 15.25
N VAL A 263 -3.41 -9.22 14.66
CA VAL A 263 -4.27 -8.04 14.55
C VAL A 263 -5.42 -8.18 15.54
N ASP A 264 -5.40 -7.34 16.56
CA ASP A 264 -6.50 -7.24 17.51
C ASP A 264 -7.76 -6.69 16.82
N ASP A 265 -8.93 -7.23 17.16
CA ASP A 265 -10.23 -6.77 16.68
C ASP A 265 -10.39 -6.69 15.14
N LEU A 266 -9.94 -7.72 14.40
CA LEU A 266 -10.16 -7.86 12.95
C LEU A 266 -11.63 -7.74 12.48
N LEU A 267 -12.57 -7.99 13.39
CA LEU A 267 -14.01 -7.92 13.16
C LEU A 267 -14.64 -6.61 13.67
N ALA A 268 -13.85 -5.68 14.18
CA ALA A 268 -14.34 -4.33 14.44
C ALA A 268 -14.92 -3.71 13.16
N GLN A 269 -15.95 -2.89 13.32
CA GLN A 269 -16.77 -2.36 12.23
C GLN A 269 -15.98 -1.66 11.11
N HIS A 270 -14.80 -1.10 11.41
CA HIS A 270 -13.93 -0.44 10.44
C HIS A 270 -12.99 -1.39 9.67
N LEU A 271 -12.70 -2.58 10.20
CA LEU A 271 -11.82 -3.59 9.57
C LEU A 271 -12.59 -4.72 8.90
N ILE A 272 -13.83 -4.99 9.32
CA ILE A 272 -14.60 -6.13 8.84
C ILE A 272 -14.80 -6.10 7.31
N HIS A 273 -15.03 -4.92 6.74
CA HIS A 273 -15.19 -4.78 5.29
C HIS A 273 -13.92 -5.14 4.53
N LYS A 274 -12.73 -4.79 5.06
CA LYS A 274 -11.44 -5.16 4.45
C LYS A 274 -11.22 -6.67 4.55
N THR A 275 -11.45 -7.25 5.72
CA THR A 275 -11.27 -8.69 5.98
C THR A 275 -12.19 -9.55 5.10
N VAL A 276 -13.48 -9.20 5.03
CA VAL A 276 -14.46 -9.94 4.22
C VAL A 276 -14.14 -9.85 2.73
N LEU A 277 -13.78 -8.66 2.21
CA LEU A 277 -13.38 -8.51 0.81
C LEU A 277 -12.14 -9.36 0.47
N THR A 278 -11.14 -9.39 1.35
CA THR A 278 -9.95 -10.23 1.17
C THR A 278 -10.30 -11.72 1.19
N LEU A 279 -11.17 -12.17 2.09
CA LEU A 279 -11.61 -13.57 2.15
C LEU A 279 -12.42 -13.99 0.91
N ILE A 280 -13.31 -13.12 0.41
CA ILE A 280 -14.06 -13.39 -0.83
C ILE A 280 -13.11 -13.51 -2.00
N ALA A 281 -12.15 -12.60 -2.13
CA ALA A 281 -11.17 -12.66 -3.21
C ALA A 281 -10.27 -13.91 -3.11
N TRP A 282 -9.82 -14.27 -1.90
CA TRP A 282 -9.06 -15.49 -1.64
C TRP A 282 -9.82 -16.74 -2.09
N TRP A 283 -11.10 -16.85 -1.70
CA TRP A 283 -11.98 -17.92 -2.18
C TRP A 283 -12.15 -17.90 -3.70
N GLY A 284 -12.31 -16.73 -4.30
CA GLY A 284 -12.38 -16.56 -5.75
C GLY A 284 -11.17 -17.13 -6.47
N TYR A 285 -9.95 -16.89 -5.95
CA TYR A 285 -8.72 -17.47 -6.50
C TYR A 285 -8.61 -18.99 -6.31
N ILE A 286 -9.06 -19.52 -5.16
CA ILE A 286 -9.13 -20.98 -4.96
C ILE A 286 -10.08 -21.62 -5.97
N VAL A 287 -11.27 -21.04 -6.15
CA VAL A 287 -12.26 -21.49 -7.14
C VAL A 287 -11.69 -21.40 -8.55
N LEU A 288 -10.93 -20.34 -8.86
CA LEU A 288 -10.25 -20.20 -10.16
C LEU A 288 -9.30 -21.35 -10.43
N VAL A 289 -8.38 -21.64 -9.49
CA VAL A 289 -7.35 -22.68 -9.67
C VAL A 289 -7.97 -24.08 -9.71
N THR A 290 -8.93 -24.36 -8.82
CA THR A 290 -9.64 -25.65 -8.79
C THR A 290 -10.54 -25.84 -10.00
N GLY A 291 -11.19 -24.77 -10.47
CA GLY A 291 -12.00 -24.74 -11.68
C GLY A 291 -11.16 -25.05 -12.92
N GLN A 292 -9.98 -24.44 -13.05
CA GLN A 292 -9.05 -24.75 -14.12
C GLN A 292 -8.62 -26.22 -14.10
N TRP A 293 -8.21 -26.75 -12.93
CA TRP A 293 -7.72 -28.12 -12.82
C TRP A 293 -8.80 -29.17 -13.14
N ARG A 294 -10.05 -28.94 -12.73
CA ARG A 294 -11.15 -29.90 -12.92
C ARG A 294 -11.88 -29.78 -14.26
N HIS A 295 -12.08 -28.56 -14.75
CA HIS A 295 -12.96 -28.29 -15.89
C HIS A 295 -12.21 -27.75 -17.12
N GLY A 296 -10.93 -27.42 -17.01
CA GLY A 296 -10.14 -26.87 -18.12
C GLY A 296 -10.75 -25.59 -18.69
N TRP A 297 -11.10 -24.63 -17.82
CA TRP A 297 -11.77 -23.41 -18.26
C TRP A 297 -11.02 -22.71 -19.39
N ARG A 298 -11.79 -22.08 -20.29
CA ARG A 298 -11.21 -21.21 -21.32
C ARG A 298 -10.49 -20.04 -20.63
N VAL A 299 -9.30 -19.70 -21.11
CA VAL A 299 -8.47 -18.55 -20.67
C VAL A 299 -9.27 -17.31 -20.33
N ASN A 300 -10.25 -16.94 -21.17
CA ASN A 300 -11.04 -15.73 -20.95
C ASN A 300 -11.78 -15.74 -19.59
N THR A 301 -12.36 -16.89 -19.23
CA THR A 301 -13.05 -17.05 -17.94
C THR A 301 -12.07 -16.96 -16.77
N ALA A 302 -10.90 -17.61 -16.88
CA ALA A 302 -9.87 -17.54 -15.85
C ALA A 302 -9.36 -16.11 -15.65
N VAL A 303 -9.08 -15.38 -16.74
CA VAL A 303 -8.59 -13.99 -16.68
C VAL A 303 -9.65 -13.06 -16.09
N MET A 304 -10.92 -13.18 -16.49
CA MET A 304 -11.99 -12.34 -15.95
C MET A 304 -12.24 -12.61 -14.46
N LEU A 305 -12.19 -13.88 -14.04
CA LEU A 305 -12.32 -14.21 -12.63
C LEU A 305 -11.13 -13.69 -11.83
N SER A 306 -9.90 -13.83 -12.34
CA SER A 306 -8.69 -13.27 -11.72
C SER A 306 -8.80 -11.76 -11.57
N ALA A 307 -9.21 -11.06 -12.63
CA ALA A 307 -9.39 -9.61 -12.60
C ALA A 307 -10.46 -9.20 -11.59
N SER A 308 -11.59 -9.91 -11.52
CA SER A 308 -12.65 -9.62 -10.54
C SER A 308 -12.18 -9.82 -9.09
N ALA A 309 -11.46 -10.90 -8.80
CA ALA A 309 -10.89 -11.16 -7.49
C ALA A 309 -9.82 -10.13 -7.12
N PHE A 310 -8.98 -9.73 -8.08
CA PHE A 310 -8.01 -8.65 -7.89
C PHE A 310 -8.70 -7.31 -7.60
N THR A 311 -9.78 -6.95 -8.32
CA THR A 311 -10.54 -5.73 -8.04
C THR A 311 -11.08 -5.72 -6.61
N LEU A 312 -11.62 -6.84 -6.13
CA LEU A 312 -12.06 -6.96 -4.73
C LEU A 312 -10.91 -6.76 -3.74
N LEU A 313 -9.73 -7.35 -4.00
CA LEU A 313 -8.53 -7.11 -3.20
C LEU A 313 -8.09 -5.65 -3.22
N THR A 314 -8.10 -5.00 -4.38
CA THR A 314 -7.72 -3.59 -4.53
C THR A 314 -8.65 -2.68 -3.73
N ILE A 315 -9.97 -2.93 -3.78
CA ILE A 315 -10.94 -2.20 -2.96
C ILE A 315 -10.70 -2.45 -1.47
N GLY A 316 -10.44 -3.70 -1.05
CA GLY A 316 -10.12 -4.00 0.35
C GLY A 316 -8.80 -3.38 0.82
N PHE A 317 -7.76 -3.38 -0.02
CA PHE A 317 -6.42 -2.93 0.32
C PHE A 317 -6.30 -1.39 0.32
N PHE A 318 -6.73 -0.74 -0.76
CA PHE A 318 -6.62 0.71 -0.95
C PHE A 318 -7.89 1.48 -0.58
N GLY A 319 -9.07 0.86 -0.61
CA GLY A 319 -10.34 1.57 -0.49
C GLY A 319 -10.52 2.33 0.83
N SER A 320 -10.21 1.70 1.98
CA SER A 320 -10.32 2.38 3.27
C SER A 320 -9.28 3.50 3.43
N LYS A 321 -8.04 3.24 3.00
CA LYS A 321 -6.94 4.21 2.98
C LYS A 321 -7.26 5.44 2.11
N LEU A 322 -7.79 5.24 0.91
CA LEU A 322 -8.14 6.30 -0.02
C LEU A 322 -9.25 7.19 0.55
N VAL A 323 -10.32 6.61 1.09
CA VAL A 323 -11.41 7.38 1.71
C VAL A 323 -10.91 8.17 2.92
N LEU A 324 -10.11 7.55 3.78
CA LEU A 324 -9.61 8.19 5.00
C LEU A 324 -8.59 9.29 4.73
N GLU A 325 -7.65 9.08 3.82
CA GLU A 325 -6.52 9.99 3.59
C GLU A 325 -6.75 11.00 2.47
N LEU A 326 -7.62 10.72 1.50
CA LEU A 326 -7.80 11.57 0.32
C LEU A 326 -9.17 12.24 0.25
N VAL A 327 -10.23 11.56 0.73
CA VAL A 327 -11.60 12.09 0.69
C VAL A 327 -11.96 12.83 1.97
N LEU A 328 -11.47 12.38 3.13
CA LEU A 328 -11.75 13.01 4.43
C LEU A 328 -10.69 14.02 4.88
N ALA A 329 -9.50 13.99 4.28
CA ALA A 329 -8.42 14.93 4.59
C ALA A 329 -8.21 16.03 3.53
N GLY A 330 -8.93 15.97 2.41
CA GLY A 330 -9.02 17.03 1.39
C GLY A 330 -10.29 17.84 1.58
#